data_AF-A0A4V3D1S2-F1
#
_entry.id   AF-A0A4V3D1S2-F1
#
_cell.length_a   1.000
_cell.length_b   1.000
_cell.length_c   1.000
_cell.angle_alpha   90.00
_cell.angle_beta   90.00
_cell.angle_gamma   90.00
#
_symmetry.space_group_name_H-M   'P 1'
#
loop_
_entity.id
_entity.type
_entity.pdbx_description
1 polymer ?
#
loop_
_entity_poly.entity_id
_entity_poly.type
_entity_poly.pdbx_seq_one_letter_code
_entity_poly.pdbx_strand_id
1 'polypeptide(L)'
;MKSSTILKAVYKDCLERGYVLNGDQLLPPNHPEAIRILNNKSKRRKRVITHKTGWVDDDRNIKNKDTAADMFMKLVKIELGLDVWPEFFFSTDRLYRFDYVVPVDVHGKVLKIAIEQEGGIWAKGNSGHSSGTGIQRDMDKNNLAIAQGWVIIRRTPTDLCTMETINLIKSIINQRNI
;
A
#
# COMPACT_ATOMS: atom_id res chain seq x y z
N MET A 1 33.35 35.99 -5.55
CA MET A 1 32.17 35.14 -5.28
C MET A 1 32.47 34.03 -4.26
N LYS A 2 32.80 34.38 -2.99
CA LYS A 2 33.01 33.42 -1.88
C LYS A 2 31.92 33.49 -0.79
N SER A 3 30.97 34.42 -0.92
CA SER A 3 29.97 34.75 0.11
C SER A 3 28.89 33.67 0.28
N SER A 4 28.46 33.01 -0.80
CA SER A 4 27.34 32.04 -0.78
C SER A 4 27.65 30.78 0.03
N THR A 5 28.86 30.24 -0.06
CA THR A 5 29.26 28.99 0.63
C THR A 5 29.37 29.20 2.14
N ILE A 6 29.94 30.34 2.56
CA ILE A 6 30.05 30.72 3.97
C ILE A 6 28.67 30.94 4.57
N LEU A 7 27.77 31.64 3.85
CA LEU A 7 26.41 31.89 4.32
C LEU A 7 25.65 30.58 4.57
N LYS A 8 25.78 29.60 3.67
CA LYS A 8 25.18 28.26 3.84
C LYS A 8 25.77 27.50 5.04
N ALA A 9 27.07 27.61 5.26
CA ALA A 9 27.74 26.97 6.39
C ALA A 9 27.29 27.56 7.73
N VAL A 10 27.21 28.90 7.83
CA VAL A 10 26.72 29.61 9.02
C VAL A 10 25.25 29.28 9.27
N TYR A 11 24.42 29.29 8.24
CA TYR A 11 23.01 28.93 8.35
C TYR A 11 22.82 27.52 8.93
N LYS A 12 23.61 26.55 8.45
CA LYS A 12 23.59 25.17 8.94
C LYS A 12 24.02 25.08 10.42
N ASP A 13 25.11 25.75 10.79
CA ASP A 13 25.59 25.78 12.19
C ASP A 13 24.55 26.42 13.13
N CYS A 14 23.88 27.49 12.72
CA CYS A 14 22.79 28.10 13.51
C CYS A 14 21.63 27.13 13.73
N LEU A 15 21.19 26.40 12.71
CA LEU A 15 20.13 25.40 12.85
C LEU A 15 20.54 24.24 13.78
N GLU A 16 21.79 23.78 13.69
CA GLU A 16 22.33 22.73 14.56
C GLU A 16 22.37 23.18 16.03
N ARG A 17 22.61 24.47 16.28
CA ARG A 17 22.55 25.10 17.61
C ARG A 17 21.13 25.41 18.10
N GLY A 18 20.10 25.02 17.34
CA GLY A 18 18.70 25.15 17.72
C GLY A 18 18.05 26.50 17.38
N TYR A 19 18.67 27.31 16.52
CA TYR A 19 18.01 28.51 16.00
C TYR A 19 16.83 28.12 15.11
N VAL A 20 15.81 28.97 15.10
CA VAL A 20 14.58 28.74 14.37
C VAL A 20 14.40 29.85 13.33
N LEU A 21 14.23 29.47 12.07
CA LEU A 21 13.90 30.41 11.01
C LEU A 21 12.46 30.92 11.19
N ASN A 22 12.29 32.23 11.25
CA ASN A 22 11.00 32.92 11.27
C ASN A 22 11.02 34.02 10.19
N GLY A 23 10.40 33.74 9.03
CA GLY A 23 10.56 34.59 7.84
C GLY A 23 12.02 34.60 7.37
N ASP A 24 12.61 35.79 7.27
CA ASP A 24 14.02 35.98 6.86
C ASP A 24 15.01 36.07 8.04
N GLN A 25 14.56 35.83 9.28
CA GLN A 25 15.38 35.95 10.48
C GLN A 25 15.57 34.60 11.19
N LEU A 26 16.82 34.34 11.63
CA LEU A 26 17.14 33.22 12.52
C LEU A 26 17.01 33.68 13.98
N LEU A 27 16.01 33.14 14.68
CA LEU A 27 15.76 33.43 16.08
C LEU A 27 16.52 32.44 16.98
N PRO A 28 17.16 32.89 18.07
CA PRO A 28 17.81 32.00 19.02
C PRO A 28 16.78 31.12 19.75
N PRO A 29 17.17 29.92 20.22
CA PRO A 29 16.26 28.97 20.87
C PRO A 29 15.49 29.57 22.06
N ASN A 30 16.09 30.53 22.77
CA ASN A 30 15.51 31.17 23.96
C ASN A 30 14.60 32.37 23.63
N HIS A 31 14.41 32.71 22.35
CA HIS A 31 13.53 33.80 21.95
C HIS A 31 12.05 33.38 22.14
N PRO A 32 11.16 34.25 22.68
CA PRO A 32 9.75 33.89 22.92
C PRO A 32 9.03 33.30 21.70
N GLU A 33 9.24 33.87 20.51
CA GLU A 33 8.67 33.34 19.26
C GLU A 33 9.31 32.02 18.82
N ALA A 34 10.62 31.81 19.05
CA ALA A 34 11.27 30.54 18.77
C ALA A 34 10.72 29.44 19.68
N ILE A 35 10.57 29.73 20.98
CA ILE A 35 9.95 28.84 21.98
C ILE A 35 8.53 28.48 21.56
N ARG A 36 7.73 29.45 21.10
CA ARG A 36 6.36 29.24 20.61
C ARG A 36 6.31 28.36 19.37
N ILE A 37 7.20 28.59 18.39
CA ILE A 37 7.29 27.79 17.16
C ILE A 37 7.71 26.34 17.50
N LEU A 38 8.70 26.16 18.39
CA LEU A 38 9.16 24.86 18.86
C LEU A 38 8.06 24.10 19.60
N ASN A 39 7.32 24.79 20.47
CA ASN A 39 6.20 24.21 21.24
C ASN A 39 5.00 23.85 20.34
N ASN A 40 4.72 24.60 19.28
CA ASN A 40 3.65 24.26 18.34
C ASN A 40 4.01 23.08 17.41
N LYS A 41 5.29 22.92 17.04
CA LYS A 41 5.76 21.75 16.26
C LYS A 41 5.56 20.42 16.99
N SER A 42 5.52 20.42 18.33
CA SER A 42 5.51 19.19 19.15
C SER A 42 4.12 18.58 19.38
N LYS A 43 3.02 19.22 18.93
CA LYS A 43 1.69 18.59 18.92
C LYS A 43 1.63 17.49 17.84
N ARG A 44 2.28 16.35 18.11
CA ARG A 44 2.11 15.09 17.38
C ARG A 44 0.61 14.80 17.29
N ARG A 45 0.07 14.75 16.07
CA ARG A 45 -1.30 14.27 15.80
C ARG A 45 -1.49 12.97 16.59
N LYS A 46 -2.52 12.90 17.45
CA LYS A 46 -2.90 11.66 18.16
C LYS A 46 -2.95 10.53 17.12
N ARG A 47 -2.30 9.40 17.38
CA ARG A 47 -2.38 8.21 16.52
C ARG A 47 -3.85 7.83 16.41
N VAL A 48 -4.45 8.02 15.24
CA VAL A 48 -5.77 7.47 14.93
C VAL A 48 -5.64 5.96 15.06
N ILE A 49 -6.43 5.34 15.93
CA ILE A 49 -6.54 3.89 16.01
C ILE A 49 -7.12 3.47 14.67
N THR A 50 -6.31 2.78 13.86
CA THR A 50 -6.74 2.29 12.55
C THR A 50 -7.55 1.03 12.78
N HIS A 51 -8.78 1.00 12.26
CA HIS A 51 -9.63 -0.19 12.25
C HIS A 51 -9.00 -1.21 11.28
N LYS A 52 -8.56 -2.36 11.81
CA LYS A 52 -7.79 -3.36 11.08
C LYS A 52 -8.50 -4.70 11.09
N THR A 53 -9.44 -4.88 10.19
CA THR A 53 -10.26 -6.10 10.07
C THR A 53 -9.72 -7.09 9.05
N GLY A 54 -8.84 -6.66 8.15
CA GLY A 54 -8.47 -7.47 6.99
C GLY A 54 -9.62 -7.63 5.97
N TRP A 55 -10.58 -6.70 5.96
CA TRP A 55 -11.71 -6.73 5.03
C TRP A 55 -11.97 -5.35 4.40
N VAL A 56 -13.13 -5.16 3.76
CA VAL A 56 -13.47 -3.91 3.04
C VAL A 56 -13.68 -2.70 3.97
N ASP A 57 -13.86 -2.96 5.26
CA ASP A 57 -13.97 -1.97 6.34
C ASP A 57 -12.63 -1.71 7.07
N ASP A 58 -11.52 -2.25 6.53
CA ASP A 58 -10.17 -1.96 7.03
C ASP A 58 -9.70 -0.61 6.47
N ASP A 59 -9.33 0.31 7.36
CA ASP A 59 -8.89 1.66 7.00
C ASP A 59 -7.73 1.66 5.99
N ARG A 60 -6.86 0.64 6.06
CA ARG A 60 -5.72 0.50 5.15
C ARG A 60 -6.19 0.13 3.75
N ASN A 61 -7.15 -0.78 3.65
CA ASN A 61 -7.70 -1.25 2.38
C ASN A 61 -8.50 -0.14 1.69
N ILE A 62 -9.31 0.60 2.46
CA ILE A 62 -10.06 1.77 1.95
C ILE A 62 -9.09 2.80 1.39
N LYS A 63 -8.05 3.16 2.17
CA LYS A 63 -7.03 4.10 1.72
C LYS A 63 -6.31 3.62 0.45
N ASN A 64 -5.92 2.36 0.39
CA ASN A 64 -5.22 1.81 -0.79
C ASN A 64 -6.10 1.89 -2.03
N LYS A 65 -7.39 1.51 -1.93
CA LYS A 65 -8.37 1.64 -3.01
C LYS A 65 -8.50 3.09 -3.51
N ASP A 66 -8.65 4.04 -2.60
CA ASP A 66 -8.90 5.44 -2.97
C ASP A 66 -7.70 6.12 -3.64
N THR A 67 -6.48 5.67 -3.32
CA THR A 67 -5.25 6.28 -3.85
C THR A 67 -4.78 5.68 -5.17
N ALA A 68 -5.20 4.47 -5.50
CA ALA A 68 -4.67 3.73 -6.62
C ALA A 68 -5.68 3.68 -7.77
N ALA A 69 -5.18 3.89 -8.98
CA ALA A 69 -5.97 3.79 -10.21
C ALA A 69 -5.08 3.32 -11.36
N ASP A 70 -4.84 2.02 -11.43
CA ASP A 70 -4.04 1.41 -12.51
C ASP A 70 -4.89 0.91 -13.69
N MET A 71 -4.20 0.42 -14.72
CA MET A 71 -4.83 -0.10 -15.94
C MET A 71 -5.64 -1.38 -15.71
N PHE A 72 -5.16 -2.28 -14.83
CA PHE A 72 -5.84 -3.54 -14.55
C PHE A 72 -7.17 -3.30 -13.82
N MET A 73 -7.17 -2.45 -12.80
CA MET A 73 -8.38 -2.02 -12.08
C MET A 73 -9.41 -1.43 -13.04
N LYS A 74 -8.98 -0.55 -13.95
CA LYS A 74 -9.85 0.06 -14.96
C LYS A 74 -10.41 -0.97 -15.93
N LEU A 75 -9.58 -1.91 -16.40
CA LEU A 75 -10.01 -2.98 -17.31
C LEU A 75 -11.10 -3.85 -16.66
N VAL A 76 -10.88 -4.32 -15.42
CA VAL A 76 -11.87 -5.10 -14.69
C VAL A 76 -13.16 -4.30 -14.47
N LYS A 77 -13.05 -3.01 -14.17
CA LYS A 77 -14.22 -2.14 -13.99
C LYS A 77 -15.03 -1.98 -15.28
N ILE A 78 -14.36 -1.79 -16.42
CA ILE A 78 -15.01 -1.62 -17.73
C ILE A 78 -15.66 -2.93 -18.19
N GLU A 79 -14.94 -4.04 -18.11
CA GLU A 79 -15.39 -5.32 -18.66
C GLU A 79 -16.42 -6.04 -17.77
N LEU A 80 -16.30 -5.91 -16.44
CA LEU A 80 -17.11 -6.66 -15.47
C LEU A 80 -17.96 -5.79 -14.55
N GLY A 81 -17.76 -4.46 -14.53
CA GLY A 81 -18.45 -3.56 -13.60
C GLY A 81 -17.97 -3.64 -12.15
N LEU A 82 -16.96 -4.47 -11.87
CA LEU A 82 -16.49 -4.80 -10.52
C LEU A 82 -15.42 -3.82 -10.02
N ASP A 83 -15.42 -3.60 -8.71
CA ASP A 83 -14.37 -2.83 -8.05
C ASP A 83 -13.21 -3.75 -7.64
N VAL A 84 -12.00 -3.37 -8.07
CA VAL A 84 -10.76 -4.01 -7.64
C VAL A 84 -10.12 -3.18 -6.53
N TRP A 85 -9.57 -3.84 -5.52
CA TRP A 85 -8.90 -3.24 -4.38
C TRP A 85 -7.42 -3.66 -4.39
N PRO A 86 -6.47 -2.73 -4.52
CA PRO A 86 -5.05 -3.07 -4.57
C PRO A 86 -4.42 -3.15 -3.17
N GLU A 87 -3.30 -3.87 -3.07
CA GLU A 87 -2.51 -4.04 -1.83
C GLU A 87 -3.41 -4.40 -0.63
N PHE A 88 -4.31 -5.37 -0.84
CA PHE A 88 -5.41 -5.66 0.07
C PHE A 88 -4.95 -6.55 1.23
N PHE A 89 -4.97 -6.02 2.45
CA PHE A 89 -4.74 -6.78 3.66
C PHE A 89 -5.92 -7.71 3.93
N PHE A 90 -5.66 -9.02 4.06
CA PHE A 90 -6.70 -10.03 4.35
C PHE A 90 -6.53 -10.73 5.71
N SER A 91 -5.45 -10.41 6.44
CA SER A 91 -5.17 -10.97 7.76
C SER A 91 -5.00 -9.86 8.79
N THR A 92 -5.56 -10.09 9.98
CA THR A 92 -5.40 -9.24 11.17
C THR A 92 -4.10 -9.52 11.89
N ASP A 93 -3.70 -10.80 11.94
CA ASP A 93 -2.57 -11.29 12.73
C ASP A 93 -1.24 -11.11 12.01
N ARG A 94 -1.26 -11.30 10.69
CA ARG A 94 -0.11 -11.13 9.80
C ARG A 94 -0.40 -9.99 8.83
N LEU A 95 0.65 -9.26 8.45
CA LEU A 95 0.55 -8.20 7.45
C LEU A 95 0.53 -8.77 6.02
N TYR A 96 -0.17 -9.87 5.81
CA TYR A 96 -0.33 -10.45 4.48
C TYR A 96 -1.29 -9.61 3.64
N ARG A 97 -0.90 -9.42 2.39
CA ARG A 97 -1.63 -8.65 1.39
C ARG A 97 -1.66 -9.39 0.08
N PHE A 98 -2.75 -9.25 -0.67
CA PHE A 98 -2.80 -9.58 -2.09
C PHE A 98 -2.51 -8.33 -2.92
N ASP A 99 -1.92 -8.51 -4.10
CA ASP A 99 -1.70 -7.39 -5.01
C ASP A 99 -3.03 -6.75 -5.44
N TYR A 100 -4.03 -7.58 -5.76
CA TYR A 100 -5.38 -7.14 -6.08
C TYR A 100 -6.45 -8.07 -5.50
N VAL A 101 -7.61 -7.50 -5.18
CA VAL A 101 -8.79 -8.24 -4.71
C VAL A 101 -10.05 -7.72 -5.37
N VAL A 102 -10.92 -8.63 -5.77
CA VAL A 102 -12.34 -8.37 -6.00
C VAL A 102 -13.10 -8.90 -4.76
N PRO A 103 -13.47 -8.02 -3.82
CA PRO A 103 -13.97 -8.47 -2.53
C PRO A 103 -15.45 -8.85 -2.60
N VAL A 104 -16.24 -8.05 -3.32
CA VAL A 104 -17.70 -8.17 -3.47
C VAL A 104 -18.12 -7.90 -4.91
N ASP A 105 -19.26 -8.44 -5.31
CA ASP A 105 -19.89 -8.11 -6.59
C ASP A 105 -20.72 -6.81 -6.52
N VAL A 106 -21.34 -6.44 -7.64
CA VAL A 106 -22.18 -5.24 -7.76
C VAL A 106 -23.44 -5.27 -6.89
N HIS A 107 -23.83 -6.44 -6.39
CA HIS A 107 -24.99 -6.65 -5.51
C HIS A 107 -24.59 -6.83 -4.03
N GLY A 108 -23.30 -6.69 -3.71
CA GLY A 108 -22.77 -6.85 -2.36
C GLY A 108 -22.52 -8.31 -1.95
N LYS A 109 -22.61 -9.28 -2.87
CA LYS A 109 -22.25 -10.67 -2.59
C LYS A 109 -20.75 -10.77 -2.40
N VAL A 110 -20.32 -11.47 -1.35
CA VAL A 110 -18.91 -11.73 -1.07
C VAL A 110 -18.32 -12.64 -2.13
N LEU A 111 -17.29 -12.15 -2.84
CA LEU A 111 -16.59 -12.89 -3.89
C LEU A 111 -15.27 -13.49 -3.41
N LYS A 112 -14.46 -12.78 -2.60
CA LYS A 112 -13.13 -13.23 -2.16
C LYS A 112 -12.26 -13.79 -3.30
N ILE A 113 -12.10 -13.01 -4.36
CA ILE A 113 -11.19 -13.35 -5.46
C ILE A 113 -9.95 -12.49 -5.31
N ALA A 114 -8.80 -13.11 -5.07
CA ALA A 114 -7.49 -12.47 -5.04
C ALA A 114 -6.76 -12.70 -6.37
N ILE A 115 -6.00 -11.69 -6.81
CA ILE A 115 -5.13 -11.77 -7.97
C ILE A 115 -3.73 -11.35 -7.53
N GLU A 116 -2.75 -12.24 -7.74
CA GLU A 116 -1.34 -12.03 -7.42
C GLU A 116 -0.54 -11.86 -8.72
N GLN A 117 0.27 -10.81 -8.76
CA GLN A 117 1.15 -10.49 -9.86
C GLN A 117 2.55 -11.02 -9.57
N GLU A 118 2.84 -12.18 -10.14
CA GLU A 118 4.10 -12.90 -9.97
C GLU A 118 5.20 -12.30 -10.85
N GLY A 119 5.91 -11.33 -10.29
CA GLY A 119 7.10 -10.74 -10.91
C GLY A 119 8.34 -11.63 -10.80
N GLY A 120 9.25 -11.52 -11.77
CA GLY A 120 10.59 -12.10 -11.63
C GLY A 120 10.66 -13.62 -11.59
N ILE A 121 9.63 -14.35 -12.03
CA ILE A 121 9.63 -15.81 -12.17
C ILE A 121 10.84 -16.30 -12.99
N TRP A 122 11.23 -15.53 -14.00
CA TRP A 122 12.36 -15.81 -14.90
C TRP A 122 13.63 -15.03 -14.55
N ALA A 123 13.63 -14.24 -13.46
CA ALA A 123 14.78 -13.44 -13.09
C ALA A 123 15.92 -14.35 -12.58
N LYS A 124 17.11 -14.21 -13.16
CA LYS A 124 18.30 -14.94 -12.71
C LYS A 124 18.82 -14.32 -11.40
N GLY A 125 18.72 -15.04 -10.28
CA GLY A 125 19.29 -14.66 -8.98
C GLY A 125 18.48 -15.13 -7.75
N ASN A 126 19.01 -14.84 -6.56
CA ASN A 126 18.28 -15.00 -5.29
C ASN A 126 17.36 -13.78 -5.11
N SER A 127 16.12 -13.88 -5.57
CA SER A 127 15.07 -12.93 -5.25
C SER A 127 14.36 -13.35 -3.96
N GLY A 128 13.56 -12.45 -3.38
CA GLY A 128 12.68 -12.79 -2.25
C GLY A 128 11.82 -14.03 -2.56
N HIS A 129 11.38 -14.18 -3.81
CA HIS A 129 10.53 -15.29 -4.27
C HIS A 129 11.28 -16.61 -4.54
N SER A 130 12.62 -16.61 -4.62
CA SER A 130 13.41 -17.83 -4.80
C SER A 130 14.17 -18.27 -3.55
N SER A 131 14.12 -17.46 -2.47
CA SER A 131 14.68 -17.84 -1.17
C SER A 131 13.78 -18.83 -0.43
N GLY A 132 14.37 -19.77 0.33
CA GLY A 132 13.59 -20.74 1.13
C GLY A 132 12.64 -20.05 2.14
N THR A 133 13.06 -18.94 2.74
CA THR A 133 12.22 -18.15 3.65
C THR A 133 11.04 -17.48 2.93
N GLY A 134 11.25 -16.98 1.72
CA GLY A 134 10.18 -16.41 0.90
C GLY A 134 9.16 -17.47 0.49
N ILE A 135 9.65 -18.62 0.00
CA ILE A 135 8.80 -19.76 -0.36
C ILE A 135 7.94 -20.20 0.83
N GLN A 136 8.53 -20.37 2.01
CA GLN A 136 7.78 -20.75 3.22
C GLN A 136 6.73 -19.70 3.59
N ARG A 137 7.07 -18.40 3.50
CA ARG A 137 6.12 -17.31 3.78
C ARG A 137 4.95 -17.32 2.79
N ASP A 138 5.22 -17.59 1.50
CA ASP A 138 4.19 -17.68 0.47
C ASP A 138 3.30 -18.91 0.68
N MET A 139 3.86 -20.03 1.13
CA MET A 139 3.08 -21.21 1.53
C MET A 139 2.13 -20.88 2.69
N ASP A 140 2.62 -20.24 3.75
CA ASP A 140 1.80 -19.85 4.91
C ASP A 140 0.68 -18.88 4.51
N LYS A 141 1.01 -17.88 3.69
CA LYS A 141 0.04 -16.91 3.14
C LYS A 141 -1.05 -17.61 2.33
N ASN A 142 -0.66 -18.50 1.42
CA ASN A 142 -1.60 -19.21 0.54
C ASN A 142 -2.48 -20.18 1.33
N ASN A 143 -1.93 -20.91 2.29
CA ASN A 143 -2.70 -21.80 3.15
C ASN A 143 -3.73 -21.02 3.98
N LEU A 144 -3.34 -19.88 4.56
CA LEU A 144 -4.27 -19.02 5.29
C LEU A 144 -5.38 -18.49 4.40
N ALA A 145 -5.05 -18.04 3.19
CA ALA A 145 -6.02 -17.57 2.21
C ALA A 145 -7.03 -18.67 1.84
N ILE A 146 -6.55 -19.88 1.54
CA ILE A 146 -7.41 -21.03 1.24
C ILE A 146 -8.33 -21.33 2.43
N ALA A 147 -7.78 -21.37 3.65
CA ALA A 147 -8.55 -21.63 4.86
C ALA A 147 -9.67 -20.59 5.09
N GLN A 148 -9.48 -19.36 4.62
CA GLN A 148 -10.47 -18.28 4.70
C GLN A 148 -11.43 -18.21 3.49
N GLY A 149 -11.35 -19.16 2.56
CA GLY A 149 -12.26 -19.27 1.41
C GLY A 149 -11.90 -18.40 0.20
N TRP A 150 -10.67 -17.88 0.16
CA TRP A 150 -10.19 -17.11 -0.99
C TRP A 150 -9.94 -18.01 -2.21
N VAL A 151 -10.29 -17.51 -3.38
CA VAL A 151 -9.74 -18.02 -4.66
C VAL A 151 -8.59 -17.12 -5.06
N ILE A 152 -7.45 -17.72 -5.39
CA ILE A 152 -6.24 -17.00 -5.77
C ILE A 152 -5.96 -17.26 -7.26
N ILE A 153 -5.91 -16.19 -8.04
CA ILE A 153 -5.46 -16.20 -9.43
C ILE A 153 -4.01 -15.68 -9.44
N ARG A 154 -3.09 -16.42 -10.03
CA ARG A 154 -1.68 -15.98 -10.16
C ARG A 154 -1.39 -15.66 -11.61
N ARG A 155 -0.89 -14.48 -11.89
CA ARG A 155 -0.55 -14.02 -13.26
C ARG A 155 0.81 -13.38 -13.28
N THR A 156 1.49 -13.54 -14.41
CA THR A 156 2.69 -12.74 -14.68
C THR A 156 2.29 -11.29 -15.00
N PRO A 157 3.21 -10.33 -14.91
CA PRO A 157 2.95 -8.96 -15.36
C PRO A 157 2.42 -8.87 -16.80
N THR A 158 2.88 -9.74 -17.70
CA THR A 158 2.44 -9.77 -19.10
C THR A 158 1.02 -10.30 -19.28
N ASP A 159 0.60 -11.23 -18.41
CA ASP A 159 -0.71 -11.89 -18.53
C ASP A 159 -1.82 -11.16 -17.74
N LEU A 160 -1.44 -10.24 -16.85
CA LEU A 160 -2.38 -9.57 -15.94
C LEU A 160 -3.48 -8.80 -16.69
N CYS A 161 -3.09 -7.94 -17.65
CA CYS A 161 -4.00 -7.09 -18.40
C CYS A 161 -4.54 -7.74 -19.69
N THR A 162 -4.84 -9.05 -19.65
CA THR A 162 -5.33 -9.80 -20.81
C THR A 162 -6.80 -10.19 -20.67
N MET A 163 -7.48 -10.40 -21.79
CA MET A 163 -8.86 -10.88 -21.79
C MET A 163 -8.99 -12.30 -21.20
N GLU A 164 -7.93 -13.11 -21.25
CA GLU A 164 -7.89 -14.41 -20.57
C GLU A 164 -8.04 -14.27 -19.05
N THR A 165 -7.37 -13.28 -18.44
CA THR A 165 -7.51 -12.99 -17.01
C THR A 165 -8.92 -12.52 -16.67
N ILE A 166 -9.52 -11.66 -17.51
CA ILE A 166 -10.90 -11.20 -17.33
C ILE A 166 -11.90 -12.35 -17.43
N ASN A 167 -11.74 -13.21 -18.44
CA ASN A 167 -12.60 -14.39 -18.64
C ASN A 167 -12.47 -15.39 -17.48
N LEU A 168 -11.27 -15.54 -16.90
CA LEU A 168 -11.06 -16.37 -15.72
C LEU A 168 -11.79 -15.81 -14.50
N ILE A 169 -11.73 -14.50 -14.25
CA ILE A 169 -12.48 -13.87 -13.15
C ILE A 169 -13.99 -14.11 -13.36
N LYS A 170 -14.48 -13.90 -14.59
CA LYS A 170 -15.89 -14.11 -14.94
C LYS A 170 -16.33 -15.56 -14.74
N SER A 171 -15.51 -16.54 -15.12
CA SER A 171 -15.84 -17.96 -14.97
C SER A 171 -15.92 -18.37 -13.49
N ILE A 172 -14.99 -17.88 -12.66
CA ILE A 172 -15.00 -18.10 -11.20
C ILE A 172 -16.29 -17.55 -10.57
N ILE A 173 -16.70 -16.34 -10.95
CA ILE A 173 -17.95 -15.73 -10.45
C ILE A 173 -19.15 -16.59 -10.83
N ASN A 174 -19.23 -17.03 -12.09
CA ASN A 174 -20.34 -17.84 -12.58
C ASN A 174 -20.43 -19.21 -11.88
N GLN A 175 -19.29 -19.87 -11.61
CA GLN A 175 -19.27 -21.15 -10.89
C GLN A 175 -19.74 -21.03 -9.44
N ARG A 176 -19.51 -19.87 -8.80
CA ARG A 176 -19.94 -19.58 -7.43
C ARG A 176 -21.38 -19.06 -7.34
N ASN A 177 -22.07 -18.94 -8.48
CA ASN A 177 -23.49 -18.56 -8.58
C ASN A 177 -24.44 -19.75 -8.70
N ILE A 178 -23.90 -20.98 -8.62
CA ILE A 178 -24.65 -22.23 -8.46
C ILE A 178 -24.67 -22.57 -6.97
#